data_AF-A0ABD1RZR4-F1
#
_entry.id   AF-A0ABD1RZR4-F1
#
_cell.length_a   1.000
_cell.length_b   1.000
_cell.length_c   1.000
_cell.angle_alpha   90.00
_cell.angle_beta   90.00
_cell.angle_gamma   90.00
#
_symmetry.space_group_name_H-M   'P 1'
#
loop_
_entity.id
_entity.type
_entity.pdbx_description
1 polymer ?
#
loop_
_entity_poly.entity_id
_entity_poly.type
_entity_poly.pdbx_seq_one_letter_code
_entity_poly.pdbx_strand_id
1 'polypeptide(L)'
;MGKNNCSKRIEELQENTRKALKRALDPMAAMELIDTLQWLGIAYNYDEEIGLWLNKLSTWDSGEDLHATALRFRLLRNEGWHVSWMNTIEAFMVEANWFSSGHVPNLANYLENAVTTSGSYMALVHIFFLLGEGISHGNVKLMEKPYPKIFSCSGKILRLWDDLGTSKEEQDRGDNASSIPLLMREKNLQSEGEARECIMQLIHNLWKELNMELISSNTLPLSLIRVCFNMSRTSQVIYQHEEDSYSSGVDNFVKFLLLQPIAGI
;
A
#
# COMPACT_ATOMS: atom_id res chain seq x y z
N MET A 1 -0.68 -53.71 6.46
CA MET A 1 -1.62 -53.46 5.33
C MET A 1 -2.24 -52.05 5.29
N GLY A 2 -2.26 -51.25 6.37
CA GLY A 2 -2.93 -49.93 6.38
C GLY A 2 -2.22 -48.76 5.66
N LYS A 3 -0.88 -48.74 5.58
CA LYS A 3 -0.12 -47.62 4.97
C LYS A 3 -0.33 -47.47 3.45
N ASN A 4 -0.41 -48.59 2.70
CA ASN A 4 -0.60 -48.56 1.24
C ASN A 4 -2.00 -48.10 0.80
N ASN A 5 -3.03 -48.28 1.65
CA ASN A 5 -4.38 -47.83 1.32
C ASN A 5 -4.54 -46.32 1.55
N CYS A 6 -3.87 -45.79 2.59
CA CYS A 6 -3.87 -44.35 2.88
C CYS A 6 -3.14 -43.56 1.78
N SER A 7 -1.97 -44.02 1.33
CA SER A 7 -1.22 -43.35 0.24
C SER A 7 -2.05 -43.27 -1.06
N LYS A 8 -2.67 -44.38 -1.47
CA LYS A 8 -3.53 -44.41 -2.66
C LYS A 8 -4.70 -43.45 -2.57
N ARG A 9 -5.34 -43.36 -1.40
CA ARG A 9 -6.47 -42.46 -1.19
C ARG A 9 -6.05 -40.99 -1.22
N ILE A 10 -4.85 -40.67 -0.72
CA ILE A 10 -4.28 -39.32 -0.81
C ILE A 10 -4.00 -38.95 -2.27
N GLU A 11 -3.34 -39.84 -3.02
CA GLU A 11 -3.05 -39.63 -4.45
C GLU A 11 -4.34 -39.42 -5.27
N GLU A 12 -5.37 -40.22 -4.99
CA GLU A 12 -6.67 -40.09 -5.63
C GLU A 12 -7.36 -38.76 -5.32
N LEU A 13 -7.32 -38.32 -4.05
CA LEU A 13 -7.86 -37.02 -3.63
C LEU A 13 -7.09 -35.85 -4.26
N GLN A 14 -5.76 -35.95 -4.37
CA GLN A 14 -4.94 -34.93 -5.02
C GLN A 14 -5.29 -34.80 -6.50
N GLU A 15 -5.41 -35.92 -7.21
CA GLU A 15 -5.76 -35.91 -8.63
C GLU A 15 -7.20 -35.42 -8.87
N ASN A 16 -8.14 -35.78 -7.99
CA ASN A 16 -9.51 -35.28 -8.06
C ASN A 16 -9.58 -33.76 -7.82
N THR A 17 -8.81 -33.25 -6.85
CA THR A 17 -8.70 -31.81 -6.58
C THR A 17 -8.11 -31.07 -7.79
N ARG A 18 -7.05 -31.63 -8.40
CA ARG A 18 -6.45 -31.09 -9.62
C ARG A 18 -7.44 -31.03 -10.78
N LYS A 19 -8.22 -32.09 -10.98
CA LYS A 19 -9.30 -32.13 -11.99
C LYS A 19 -10.41 -31.11 -11.68
N ALA A 20 -10.77 -30.93 -10.41
CA ALA A 20 -11.78 -29.96 -10.00
C ALA A 20 -11.33 -28.53 -10.34
N LEU A 21 -10.08 -28.17 -10.04
CA LEU A 21 -9.50 -26.87 -10.42
C LEU A 21 -9.49 -26.68 -11.95
N LYS A 22 -9.09 -27.69 -12.72
CA LYS A 22 -9.04 -27.59 -14.19
C LYS A 22 -10.42 -27.50 -14.85
N ARG A 23 -11.45 -28.08 -14.23
CA ARG A 23 -12.81 -28.16 -14.78
C ARG A 23 -13.78 -27.14 -14.19
N ALA A 24 -13.38 -26.42 -13.15
CA ALA A 24 -14.24 -25.39 -12.56
C ALA A 24 -14.61 -24.36 -13.64
N LEU A 25 -15.91 -24.23 -13.90
CA LEU A 25 -16.45 -23.24 -14.84
C LEU A 25 -16.80 -21.94 -14.11
N ASP A 26 -17.19 -22.07 -12.83
CA ASP A 26 -17.55 -20.98 -11.94
C ASP A 26 -16.31 -20.42 -11.24
N PRO A 27 -15.97 -19.13 -11.45
CA PRO A 27 -14.89 -18.45 -10.74
C PRO A 27 -15.07 -18.44 -9.22
N MET A 28 -16.31 -18.38 -8.73
CA MET A 28 -16.56 -18.32 -7.28
C MET A 28 -16.17 -19.65 -6.61
N ALA A 29 -16.70 -20.78 -7.10
CA ALA A 29 -16.33 -22.10 -6.61
C ALA A 29 -14.82 -22.39 -6.74
N ALA A 30 -14.17 -21.90 -7.80
CA ALA A 30 -12.72 -22.01 -7.95
C ALA A 30 -11.97 -21.25 -6.86
N MET A 31 -12.39 -20.00 -6.57
CA MET A 31 -11.78 -19.20 -5.51
C MET A 31 -11.96 -19.82 -4.12
N GLU A 32 -13.15 -20.34 -3.79
CA GLU A 32 -13.39 -21.01 -2.50
C GLU A 32 -12.51 -22.25 -2.33
N LEU A 33 -12.32 -23.01 -3.41
CA LEU A 33 -11.44 -24.17 -3.42
C LEU A 33 -9.98 -23.76 -3.21
N ILE A 34 -9.51 -22.74 -3.94
CA ILE A 34 -8.13 -22.23 -3.77
C ILE A 34 -7.93 -21.73 -2.35
N ASP A 35 -8.87 -20.96 -1.80
CA ASP A 35 -8.79 -20.44 -0.43
C ASP A 35 -8.74 -21.58 0.59
N THR A 36 -9.53 -22.64 0.39
CA THR A 36 -9.48 -23.85 1.22
C THR A 36 -8.12 -24.55 1.14
N LEU A 37 -7.53 -24.67 -0.06
CA LEU A 37 -6.22 -25.28 -0.24
C LEU A 37 -5.09 -24.48 0.42
N GLN A 38 -5.16 -23.14 0.33
CA GLN A 38 -4.25 -22.23 1.02
C GLN A 38 -4.39 -22.36 2.53
N TRP A 39 -5.63 -22.34 3.04
CA TRP A 39 -5.92 -22.46 4.46
C TRP A 39 -5.44 -23.78 5.05
N LEU A 40 -5.55 -24.88 4.30
CA LEU A 40 -5.02 -26.18 4.67
C LEU A 40 -3.50 -26.30 4.54
N GLY A 41 -2.81 -25.29 3.97
CA GLY A 41 -1.36 -25.31 3.77
C GLY A 41 -0.89 -26.29 2.71
N ILE A 42 -1.77 -26.69 1.77
CA ILE A 42 -1.47 -27.69 0.72
C ILE A 42 -1.56 -27.11 -0.69
N ALA A 43 -1.78 -25.80 -0.83
CA ALA A 43 -1.84 -25.08 -2.10
C ALA A 43 -0.60 -25.30 -2.98
N TYR A 44 0.59 -25.45 -2.37
CA TYR A 44 1.87 -25.67 -3.05
C TYR A 44 1.90 -26.90 -3.99
N ASN A 45 0.96 -27.83 -3.86
CA ASN A 45 0.83 -28.98 -4.76
C ASN A 45 0.12 -28.64 -6.10
N TYR A 46 -0.40 -27.42 -6.23
CA TYR A 46 -1.30 -26.96 -7.29
C TYR A 46 -0.92 -25.58 -7.86
N ASP A 47 0.34 -25.14 -7.69
CA ASP A 47 0.80 -23.80 -8.10
C ASP A 47 0.49 -23.47 -9.57
N GLU A 48 0.58 -24.47 -10.47
CA GLU A 48 0.27 -24.30 -11.89
C GLU A 48 -1.22 -24.00 -12.10
N GLU A 49 -2.10 -24.80 -11.49
CA GLU A 49 -3.56 -24.60 -11.59
C GLU A 49 -4.00 -23.30 -10.91
N ILE A 50 -3.44 -22.98 -9.74
CA ILE A 50 -3.71 -21.75 -9.02
C ILE A 50 -3.25 -20.54 -9.85
N GLY A 51 -2.06 -20.58 -10.43
CA GLY A 51 -1.53 -19.53 -11.30
C GLY A 51 -2.42 -19.22 -12.50
N LEU A 52 -2.99 -20.26 -13.14
CA LEU A 52 -3.95 -20.10 -14.22
C LEU A 52 -5.24 -19.39 -13.76
N TRP A 53 -5.75 -19.76 -12.59
CA TRP A 53 -6.93 -19.13 -12.01
C TRP A 53 -6.68 -17.69 -11.62
N LEU A 54 -5.55 -17.36 -10.99
CA LEU A 54 -5.22 -15.99 -10.64
C LEU A 54 -5.12 -15.09 -11.87
N ASN A 55 -4.55 -15.59 -12.96
CA ASN A 55 -4.53 -14.88 -14.23
C ASN A 55 -5.96 -14.67 -14.77
N LYS A 56 -6.84 -15.66 -14.67
CA LYS A 56 -8.25 -15.50 -15.05
C LYS A 56 -8.98 -14.50 -14.14
N LEU A 57 -8.77 -14.58 -12.83
CA LEU A 57 -9.37 -13.69 -11.83
C LEU A 57 -8.87 -12.25 -11.95
N SER A 58 -7.67 -12.04 -12.49
CA SER A 58 -7.11 -10.71 -12.74
C SER A 58 -8.03 -9.83 -13.59
N THR A 59 -8.78 -10.41 -14.52
CA THR A 59 -9.71 -9.69 -15.43
C THR A 59 -11.17 -9.97 -15.14
N TRP A 60 -11.46 -10.81 -14.14
CA TRP A 60 -12.82 -11.16 -13.77
C TRP A 60 -13.45 -10.06 -12.92
N ASP A 61 -14.66 -9.67 -13.31
CA ASP A 61 -15.49 -8.69 -12.60
C ASP A 61 -16.46 -9.42 -11.65
N SER A 62 -16.34 -9.11 -10.35
CA SER A 62 -17.22 -9.62 -9.30
C SER A 62 -18.55 -8.85 -9.21
N GLY A 63 -18.73 -7.79 -10.00
CA GLY A 63 -19.88 -6.90 -9.90
C GLY A 63 -19.96 -6.26 -8.51
N GLU A 64 -21.17 -6.18 -7.96
CA GLU A 64 -21.42 -5.60 -6.63
C GLU A 64 -21.31 -6.64 -5.49
N ASP A 65 -20.79 -7.85 -5.76
CA ASP A 65 -20.63 -8.87 -4.74
C ASP A 65 -19.39 -8.61 -3.88
N LEU A 66 -19.62 -8.19 -2.63
CA LEU A 66 -18.57 -7.90 -1.66
C LEU A 66 -17.74 -9.14 -1.29
N HIS A 67 -18.37 -10.31 -1.18
CA HIS A 67 -17.68 -11.54 -0.80
C HIS A 67 -16.74 -11.99 -1.91
N ALA A 68 -17.22 -12.00 -3.15
CA ALA A 68 -16.40 -12.30 -4.33
C ALA A 68 -15.25 -11.32 -4.49
N THR A 69 -15.50 -10.01 -4.31
CA THR A 69 -14.47 -8.96 -4.37
C THR A 69 -13.40 -9.17 -3.30
N ALA A 70 -13.81 -9.42 -2.04
CA ALA A 70 -12.89 -9.63 -0.92
C ALA A 70 -12.08 -10.92 -1.09
N LEU A 71 -12.71 -12.01 -1.56
CA LEU A 71 -12.04 -13.28 -1.79
C LEU A 71 -11.03 -13.17 -2.94
N ARG A 72 -11.42 -12.55 -4.05
CA ARG A 72 -10.53 -12.24 -5.18
C ARG A 72 -9.32 -11.43 -4.73
N PHE A 73 -9.55 -10.35 -3.98
CA PHE A 73 -8.48 -9.51 -3.43
C PHE A 73 -7.51 -10.33 -2.57
N ARG A 74 -8.04 -11.13 -1.64
CA ARG A 74 -7.25 -12.00 -0.77
C ARG A 74 -6.40 -12.98 -1.56
N LEU A 75 -6.96 -13.66 -2.56
CA LEU A 75 -6.26 -14.66 -3.36
C LEU A 75 -5.15 -14.02 -4.22
N LEU A 76 -5.47 -12.92 -4.91
CA LEU A 76 -4.49 -12.19 -5.72
C LEU A 76 -3.35 -11.62 -4.87
N ARG A 77 -3.64 -11.16 -3.65
CA ARG A 77 -2.63 -10.73 -2.69
C ARG A 77 -1.77 -11.89 -2.17
N ASN A 78 -2.38 -13.01 -1.79
CA ASN A 78 -1.68 -14.12 -1.13
C ASN A 78 -0.74 -14.87 -2.08
N GLU A 79 -1.12 -15.03 -3.34
CA GLU A 79 -0.30 -15.71 -4.35
C GLU A 79 0.58 -14.72 -5.15
N GLY A 80 0.37 -13.43 -4.90
CA GLY A 80 1.05 -12.31 -5.54
C GLY A 80 1.94 -11.51 -4.58
N TRP A 81 2.81 -12.20 -3.84
CA TRP A 81 4.00 -11.64 -3.17
C TRP A 81 3.78 -11.11 -1.72
N HIS A 82 4.41 -11.82 -0.77
CA HIS A 82 4.45 -11.60 0.68
C HIS A 82 5.06 -10.24 1.15
N VAL A 83 5.39 -9.32 0.25
CA VAL A 83 6.59 -8.47 0.42
C VAL A 83 6.33 -7.08 0.99
N SER A 84 5.08 -6.63 1.17
CA SER A 84 4.87 -5.30 1.79
C SER A 84 5.14 -5.27 3.29
N TRP A 85 4.68 -6.28 4.04
CA TRP A 85 4.73 -6.23 5.51
C TRP A 85 6.15 -6.43 6.04
N MET A 86 6.94 -7.30 5.41
CA MET A 86 8.36 -7.45 5.76
C MET A 86 9.12 -6.14 5.52
N ASN A 87 8.92 -5.50 4.37
CA ASN A 87 9.52 -4.19 4.08
C ASN A 87 9.16 -3.13 5.13
N THR A 88 7.91 -3.11 5.60
CA THR A 88 7.47 -2.20 6.66
C THR A 88 8.13 -2.51 7.99
N ILE A 89 8.22 -3.78 8.39
CA ILE A 89 8.90 -4.19 9.62
C ILE A 89 10.39 -3.81 9.57
N GLU A 90 11.07 -4.10 8.46
CA GLU A 90 12.46 -3.73 8.25
C GLU A 90 12.68 -2.21 8.35
N ALA A 91 11.77 -1.41 7.77
CA ALA A 91 11.84 0.04 7.84
C ALA A 91 11.60 0.58 9.26
N PHE A 92 10.69 -0.02 10.03
CA PHE A 92 10.54 0.31 11.46
C PHE A 92 11.77 -0.08 12.27
N MET A 93 12.43 -1.19 11.94
CA MET A 93 13.69 -1.56 12.59
C MET A 93 14.82 -0.55 12.30
N VAL A 94 14.83 0.06 11.11
CA VAL A 94 15.76 1.15 10.79
C VAL A 94 15.51 2.37 11.69
N GLU A 95 14.25 2.80 11.84
CA GLU A 95 13.89 3.92 12.74
C GLU A 95 14.18 3.61 14.21
N ALA A 96 13.90 2.38 14.67
CA ALA A 96 14.22 1.95 16.02
C ALA A 96 15.74 1.95 16.26
N ASN A 97 16.53 1.55 15.26
CA ASN A 97 17.98 1.61 15.35
C ASN A 97 18.48 3.07 15.39
N TRP A 98 17.93 3.96 14.57
CA TRP A 98 18.23 5.40 14.63
C TRP A 98 17.99 5.98 16.03
N PHE A 99 16.82 5.67 16.59
CA PHE A 99 16.45 6.08 17.94
C PHE A 99 17.44 5.56 19.00
N SER A 100 17.65 4.24 19.04
CA SER A 100 18.48 3.60 20.08
C SER A 100 19.96 3.99 20.02
N SER A 101 20.48 4.30 18.84
CA SER A 101 21.89 4.66 18.63
C SER A 101 22.15 6.16 18.66
N GLY A 102 21.09 6.99 18.69
CA GLY A 102 21.20 8.43 18.49
C GLY A 102 21.67 8.82 17.09
N HIS A 103 21.61 7.89 16.12
CA HIS A 103 21.96 8.18 14.74
C HIS A 103 20.92 9.11 14.12
N VAL A 104 21.38 10.24 13.60
CA VAL A 104 20.53 11.20 12.91
C VAL A 104 20.75 11.03 11.40
N PRO A 105 19.76 10.55 10.64
CA PRO A 105 19.90 10.38 9.20
C PRO A 105 19.93 11.74 8.49
N ASN A 106 20.38 11.74 7.24
CA ASN A 106 20.13 12.88 6.35
C ASN A 106 18.68 12.84 5.83
N LEU A 107 18.13 13.96 5.37
CA LEU A 107 16.74 14.10 4.94
C LEU A 107 16.39 13.14 3.80
N ALA A 108 17.32 12.90 2.87
CA ALA A 108 17.10 11.97 1.77
C ALA A 108 16.92 10.52 2.28
N ASN A 109 17.78 10.07 3.20
CA ASN A 109 17.71 8.75 3.82
C ASN A 109 16.49 8.62 4.73
N TYR A 110 16.16 9.67 5.48
CA TYR A 110 14.93 9.74 6.27
C TYR A 110 13.71 9.55 5.37
N LEU A 111 13.55 10.38 4.33
CA LEU A 111 12.39 10.32 3.45
C LEU A 111 12.26 8.97 2.73
N GLU A 112 13.37 8.34 2.36
CA GLU A 112 13.34 7.02 1.73
C GLU A 112 12.77 5.94 2.67
N ASN A 113 13.14 5.96 3.95
CA ASN A 113 12.58 5.05 4.95
C ASN A 113 11.15 5.45 5.34
N ALA A 114 10.90 6.74 5.52
CA ALA A 114 9.68 7.30 6.07
C ALA A 114 8.45 7.12 5.15
N VAL A 115 8.67 6.96 3.85
CA VAL A 115 7.62 6.54 2.89
C VAL A 115 7.16 5.11 3.18
N THR A 116 8.07 4.23 3.62
CA THR A 116 7.73 2.85 3.95
C THR A 116 7.02 2.77 5.31
N THR A 117 7.51 3.49 6.32
CA THR A 117 6.94 3.49 7.68
C THR A 117 5.64 4.28 7.80
N SER A 118 5.38 5.26 6.92
CA SER A 118 4.03 5.85 6.75
C SER A 118 2.99 4.86 6.22
N GLY A 119 3.42 3.69 5.72
CA GLY A 119 2.53 2.72 5.10
C GLY A 119 2.13 3.05 3.66
N SER A 120 2.72 4.08 3.04
CA SER A 120 2.35 4.54 1.69
C SER A 120 2.48 3.44 0.64
N TYR A 121 3.65 2.78 0.56
CA TYR A 121 3.85 1.68 -0.40
C TYR A 121 2.90 0.52 -0.14
N MET A 122 2.70 0.17 1.14
CA MET A 122 1.79 -0.90 1.53
C MET A 122 0.36 -0.61 1.06
N ALA A 123 -0.17 0.57 1.37
CA ALA A 123 -1.50 0.97 0.98
C ALA A 123 -1.68 0.93 -0.54
N LEU A 124 -0.74 1.49 -1.31
CA LEU A 124 -0.81 1.55 -2.77
C LEU A 124 -0.74 0.16 -3.43
N VAL A 125 0.11 -0.73 -2.92
CA VAL A 125 0.16 -2.13 -3.39
C VAL A 125 -1.15 -2.86 -3.11
N HIS A 126 -1.72 -2.69 -1.91
CA HIS A 126 -3.02 -3.31 -1.60
C HIS A 126 -4.13 -2.71 -2.49
N ILE A 127 -4.13 -1.41 -2.74
CA ILE A 127 -5.12 -0.78 -3.61
C ILE A 127 -4.99 -1.27 -5.06
N PHE A 128 -3.77 -1.52 -5.57
CA PHE A 128 -3.59 -2.10 -6.91
C PHE A 128 -4.33 -3.44 -7.07
N PHE A 129 -4.17 -4.35 -6.12
CA PHE A 129 -4.87 -5.64 -6.15
C PHE A 129 -6.39 -5.49 -5.92
N LEU A 130 -6.78 -4.51 -5.10
CA LEU A 130 -8.20 -4.23 -4.82
C LEU A 130 -8.92 -3.70 -6.06
N LEU A 131 -8.31 -2.75 -6.78
CA LEU A 131 -8.84 -2.23 -8.04
C LEU A 131 -8.93 -3.33 -9.10
N GLY A 132 -7.98 -4.26 -9.12
CA GLY A 132 -8.00 -5.37 -10.07
C GLY A 132 -7.62 -5.00 -11.51
N GLU A 133 -7.47 -3.71 -11.81
CA GLU A 133 -7.17 -3.22 -13.15
C GLU A 133 -5.70 -3.44 -13.52
N GLY A 134 -5.43 -3.89 -14.74
CA GLY A 134 -4.07 -4.01 -15.27
C GLY A 134 -3.17 -5.02 -14.54
N ILE A 135 -3.74 -5.96 -13.79
CA ILE A 135 -3.02 -7.07 -13.17
C ILE A 135 -2.44 -7.95 -14.28
N SER A 136 -1.13 -7.90 -14.41
CA SER A 136 -0.34 -8.71 -15.34
C SER A 136 0.97 -9.09 -14.67
N HIS A 137 1.64 -10.13 -15.16
CA HIS A 137 2.94 -10.53 -14.61
C HIS A 137 3.97 -9.38 -14.64
N GLY A 138 3.88 -8.47 -15.62
CA GLY A 138 4.71 -7.27 -15.68
C GLY A 138 4.36 -6.24 -14.61
N ASN A 139 3.08 -5.86 -14.50
CA ASN A 139 2.65 -4.83 -13.54
C ASN A 139 2.71 -5.30 -12.09
N VAL A 140 2.50 -6.59 -11.83
CA VAL A 140 2.63 -7.15 -10.48
C VAL A 140 4.07 -7.05 -9.97
N LYS A 141 5.09 -7.24 -10.83
CA LYS A 141 6.51 -7.04 -10.43
C LYS A 141 6.83 -5.61 -10.03
N LEU A 142 6.05 -4.63 -10.51
CA LEU A 142 6.19 -3.24 -10.07
C LEU A 142 5.68 -3.04 -8.63
N MET A 143 4.96 -4.01 -8.05
CA MET A 143 4.49 -3.93 -6.66
C MET A 143 5.54 -4.38 -5.64
N GLU A 144 6.79 -4.51 -6.07
CA GLU A 144 7.95 -4.85 -5.26
C GLU A 144 9.03 -3.77 -5.36
N LYS A 145 10.00 -3.78 -4.45
CA LYS A 145 11.13 -2.85 -4.51
C LYS A 145 12.00 -3.14 -5.76
N PRO A 146 12.43 -2.12 -6.52
CA PRO A 146 12.10 -0.70 -6.36
C PRO A 146 10.68 -0.38 -6.84
N TYR A 147 9.93 0.34 -6.00
CA TYR A 147 8.55 0.73 -6.31
C TYR A 147 8.48 1.82 -7.40
N PRO A 148 7.35 1.93 -8.12
CA PRO A 148 7.09 2.99 -9.09
C PRO A 148 7.36 4.37 -8.51
N LYS A 149 7.97 5.24 -9.33
CA LYS A 149 8.28 6.62 -8.94
C LYS A 149 7.03 7.38 -8.48
N ILE A 150 5.89 7.12 -9.11
CA ILE A 150 4.62 7.72 -8.69
C ILE A 150 4.23 7.39 -7.24
N PHE A 151 4.54 6.18 -6.76
CA PHE A 151 4.30 5.78 -5.37
C PHE A 151 5.22 6.53 -4.42
N SER A 152 6.51 6.64 -4.77
CA SER A 152 7.48 7.34 -3.92
C SER A 152 7.21 8.83 -3.87
N CYS A 153 6.84 9.48 -4.98
CA CYS A 153 6.42 10.88 -4.99
C CYS A 153 5.19 11.10 -4.11
N SER A 154 4.16 10.28 -4.24
CA SER A 154 2.93 10.41 -3.45
C SER A 154 3.18 10.18 -1.96
N GLY A 155 3.94 9.14 -1.61
CA GLY A 155 4.30 8.88 -0.23
C GLY A 155 5.21 9.95 0.40
N LYS A 156 6.13 10.55 -0.38
CA LYS A 156 6.95 11.68 0.09
C LYS A 156 6.10 12.91 0.35
N ILE A 157 5.11 13.20 -0.50
CA ILE A 157 4.15 14.29 -0.26
C ILE A 157 3.36 14.02 1.02
N LEU A 158 2.86 12.79 1.21
CA LEU A 158 2.15 12.42 2.43
C LEU A 158 3.02 12.63 3.67
N ARG A 159 4.24 12.07 3.67
CA ARG A 159 5.17 12.17 4.79
C ARG A 159 5.53 13.62 5.13
N LEU A 160 5.81 14.45 4.13
CA LEU A 160 6.14 15.85 4.39
C LEU A 160 4.95 16.65 4.95
N TRP A 161 3.73 16.35 4.51
CA TRP A 161 2.52 16.93 5.11
C TRP A 161 2.31 16.47 6.55
N ASP A 162 2.46 15.16 6.82
CA ASP A 162 2.42 14.58 8.16
C ASP A 162 3.38 15.33 9.08
N ASP A 163 4.67 15.34 8.75
CA ASP A 163 5.70 16.02 9.53
C ASP A 163 5.40 17.52 9.76
N LEU A 164 4.86 18.25 8.76
CA LEU A 164 4.47 19.66 8.93
C LEU A 164 3.34 19.86 9.96
N GLY A 165 2.41 18.91 10.02
CA GLY A 165 1.25 18.94 10.91
C GLY A 165 1.51 18.38 12.30
N THR A 166 2.47 17.47 12.47
CA THR A 166 2.68 16.71 13.71
C THR A 166 3.98 17.04 14.45
N SER A 167 4.92 17.78 13.84
CA SER A 167 6.28 17.95 14.39
C SER A 167 6.34 18.42 15.85
N LYS A 168 5.45 19.32 16.27
CA LYS A 168 5.40 19.82 17.66
C LYS A 168 5.04 18.70 18.64
N GLU A 169 3.98 17.95 18.34
CA GLU A 169 3.54 16.83 19.18
C GLU A 169 4.58 15.70 19.21
N GLU A 170 5.25 15.44 18.09
CA GLU A 170 6.35 14.45 18.00
C GLU A 170 7.54 14.83 18.88
N GLN A 171 7.93 16.11 18.87
CA GLN A 171 9.01 16.62 19.71
C GLN A 171 8.66 16.51 21.20
N ASP A 172 7.41 16.81 21.58
CA ASP A 172 6.94 16.69 22.96
C ASP A 172 6.93 15.24 23.46
N ARG A 173 6.67 14.28 22.57
CA ARG A 173 6.77 12.83 22.88
C ARG A 173 8.21 12.32 22.94
N GLY A 174 9.17 13.07 22.40
CA GLY A 174 10.57 12.66 22.28
C GLY A 174 10.79 11.67 21.14
N ASP A 175 10.00 11.76 20.06
CA ASP A 175 10.15 10.92 18.87
C ASP A 175 11.47 11.22 18.13
N ASN A 176 11.84 10.36 17.17
CA ASN A 176 12.96 10.63 16.27
C ASN A 176 12.80 11.97 15.53
N ALA A 177 13.92 12.58 15.14
CA ALA A 177 13.89 13.81 14.34
C ALA A 177 13.16 13.59 12.99
N SER A 178 12.05 14.30 12.78
CA SER A 178 11.31 14.36 11.52
C SER A 178 11.91 15.38 10.54
N SER A 179 11.30 15.60 9.37
CA SER A 179 11.93 16.37 8.28
C SER A 179 12.35 17.81 8.64
N ILE A 180 11.60 18.51 9.50
CA ILE A 180 11.90 19.89 9.93
C ILE A 180 13.27 19.99 10.65
N PRO A 181 13.48 19.32 11.81
CA PRO A 181 14.75 19.41 12.52
C PRO A 181 15.93 18.84 11.72
N LEU A 182 15.69 17.80 10.89
CA LEU A 182 16.71 17.28 9.98
C LEU A 182 17.18 18.34 8.98
N LEU A 183 16.24 19.02 8.33
CA LEU A 183 16.55 20.04 7.33
C LEU A 183 17.24 21.26 7.95
N MET A 184 16.81 21.68 9.14
CA MET A 184 17.47 22.77 9.88
C MET A 184 18.94 22.44 10.13
N ARG A 185 19.23 21.21 10.59
CA ARG A 185 20.60 20.76 10.82
C ARG A 185 21.41 20.68 9.54
N GLU A 186 20.87 20.09 8.48
CA GLU A 186 21.59 19.92 7.22
C GLU A 186 21.95 21.23 6.53
N LYS A 187 21.03 22.18 6.54
CA LYS A 187 21.21 23.47 5.88
C LYS A 187 21.69 24.59 6.82
N ASN A 188 21.91 24.28 8.10
CA ASN A 188 22.25 25.25 9.14
C ASN A 188 21.25 26.42 9.21
N LEU A 189 19.96 26.12 9.10
CA LEU A 189 18.88 27.13 9.15
C LEU A 189 18.74 27.69 10.56
N GLN A 190 18.34 28.95 10.65
CA GLN A 190 18.29 29.68 11.91
C GLN A 190 16.90 29.69 12.54
N SER A 191 15.85 29.33 11.77
CA SER A 191 14.48 29.24 12.26
C SER A 191 13.72 28.04 11.71
N GLU A 192 12.71 27.59 12.46
CA GLU A 192 11.77 26.57 12.02
C GLU A 192 10.95 27.04 10.81
N GLY A 193 10.60 28.34 10.75
CA GLY A 193 9.89 28.94 9.63
C GLY A 193 10.61 28.75 8.29
N GLU A 194 11.92 29.01 8.25
CA GLU A 194 12.75 28.76 7.06
C GLU A 194 12.74 27.27 6.64
N ALA A 195 12.74 26.35 7.61
CA ALA A 195 12.69 24.92 7.33
C ALA A 195 11.32 24.50 6.76
N ARG A 196 10.23 25.02 7.34
CA ARG A 196 8.85 24.81 6.84
C ARG A 196 8.70 25.33 5.41
N GLU A 197 9.21 26.52 5.10
CA GLU A 197 9.22 27.07 3.74
C GLU A 197 10.00 26.17 2.76
N CYS A 198 11.16 25.67 3.18
CA CYS A 198 11.93 24.73 2.37
C CYS A 198 11.18 23.41 2.13
N ILE A 199 10.47 22.87 3.13
CA ILE A 199 9.63 21.68 2.97
C ILE A 199 8.48 21.94 2.00
N MET A 200 7.82 23.10 2.10
CA MET A 200 6.78 23.48 1.13
C MET A 200 7.32 23.52 -0.30
N GLN A 201 8.55 24.01 -0.49
CA GLN A 201 9.21 23.98 -1.79
C GLN A 201 9.53 22.55 -2.28
N LEU A 202 9.89 21.64 -1.37
CA LEU A 202 10.07 20.21 -1.68
C LEU A 202 8.75 19.58 -2.12
N ILE A 203 7.65 19.83 -1.40
CA ILE A 203 6.29 19.36 -1.77
C ILE A 203 5.91 19.88 -3.16
N HIS A 204 6.16 21.16 -3.44
CA HIS A 204 5.89 21.74 -4.76
C HIS A 204 6.67 21.06 -5.89
N ASN A 205 7.94 20.72 -5.65
CA ASN A 205 8.75 20.00 -6.63
C ASN A 205 8.27 18.55 -6.82
N LEU A 206 7.89 17.86 -5.74
CA LEU A 206 7.31 16.52 -5.80
C LEU A 206 6.00 16.51 -6.59
N TRP A 207 5.16 17.56 -6.48
CA TRP A 207 3.97 17.71 -7.31
C TRP A 207 4.28 17.82 -8.80
N LYS A 208 5.36 18.52 -9.18
CA LYS A 208 5.81 18.57 -10.58
C LYS A 208 6.23 17.19 -11.06
N GLU A 209 6.98 16.45 -10.26
CA GLU A 209 7.36 15.07 -10.59
C GLU A 209 6.14 14.15 -10.73
N LEU A 210 5.20 14.23 -9.78
CA LEU A 210 3.95 13.47 -9.81
C LEU A 210 3.10 13.78 -11.06
N ASN A 211 3.05 15.05 -11.48
CA ASN A 211 2.39 15.46 -12.72
C ASN A 211 3.08 14.93 -13.98
N MET A 212 4.41 14.82 -13.97
CA MET A 212 5.15 14.22 -15.09
C MET A 212 4.85 12.73 -15.23
N GLU A 213 4.65 12.00 -14.13
CA GLU A 213 4.26 10.58 -14.13
C GLU A 213 2.86 10.31 -14.70
N LEU A 214 1.98 11.33 -14.73
CA LEU A 214 0.67 11.24 -15.38
C LEU A 214 0.77 11.37 -16.91
N ILE A 215 1.74 12.16 -17.39
CA ILE A 215 1.92 12.47 -18.81
C ILE A 215 2.87 11.47 -19.48
N SER A 216 3.76 10.84 -18.70
CA SER A 216 4.64 9.78 -19.20
C SER A 216 3.84 8.54 -19.62
N SER A 217 4.41 7.75 -20.53
CA SER A 217 3.84 6.46 -20.92
C SER A 217 3.96 5.48 -19.76
N ASN A 218 2.98 5.51 -18.84
CA ASN A 218 2.94 4.65 -17.67
C ASN A 218 2.20 3.33 -17.97
N THR A 219 2.75 2.20 -17.53
CA THR A 219 2.09 0.88 -17.66
C THR A 219 1.03 0.65 -16.59
N LEU A 220 0.97 1.53 -15.57
CA LEU A 220 0.01 1.46 -14.48
C LEU A 220 -1.39 1.95 -14.93
N PRO A 221 -2.46 1.35 -14.38
CA PRO A 221 -3.83 1.81 -14.62
C PRO A 221 -4.04 3.27 -14.19
N LEU A 222 -4.88 4.00 -14.94
CA LEU A 222 -5.22 5.39 -14.61
C LEU A 222 -5.93 5.51 -13.25
N SER A 223 -6.71 4.50 -12.85
CA SER A 223 -7.35 4.41 -11.53
C SER A 223 -6.30 4.43 -10.40
N LEU A 224 -5.23 3.64 -10.52
CA LEU A 224 -4.14 3.60 -9.55
C LEU A 224 -3.34 4.91 -9.53
N ILE A 225 -3.10 5.51 -10.71
CA ILE A 225 -2.49 6.84 -10.80
C ILE A 225 -3.36 7.87 -10.06
N ARG A 226 -4.69 7.84 -10.26
CA ARG A 226 -5.63 8.73 -9.56
C ARG A 226 -5.60 8.53 -8.04
N VAL A 227 -5.46 7.28 -7.57
CA VAL A 227 -5.29 6.99 -6.15
C VAL A 227 -4.05 7.68 -5.58
N CYS A 228 -2.91 7.64 -6.27
CA CYS A 228 -1.69 8.34 -5.85
C CYS A 228 -1.93 9.85 -5.72
N PHE A 229 -2.59 10.46 -6.71
CA PHE A 229 -2.94 11.88 -6.66
C PHE A 229 -3.88 12.21 -5.49
N ASN A 230 -4.90 11.37 -5.27
CA ASN A 230 -5.85 11.58 -4.19
C ASN A 230 -5.19 11.38 -2.83
N MET A 231 -4.31 10.40 -2.65
CA MET A 231 -3.54 10.24 -1.41
C MET A 231 -2.72 11.51 -1.09
N SER A 232 -2.03 12.07 -2.09
CA SER A 232 -1.26 13.32 -1.94
C SER A 232 -2.12 14.53 -1.60
N ARG A 233 -3.37 14.61 -2.11
CA ARG A 233 -4.30 15.69 -1.78
C ARG A 233 -4.92 15.50 -0.41
N THR A 234 -5.29 14.27 -0.09
CA THR A 234 -5.89 13.90 1.19
C THR A 234 -4.91 14.15 2.32
N SER A 235 -3.61 13.84 2.16
CA SER A 235 -2.61 14.18 3.17
C SER A 235 -2.54 15.69 3.42
N GLN A 236 -2.59 16.51 2.37
CA GLN A 236 -2.68 17.96 2.54
C GLN A 236 -3.92 18.34 3.36
N VAL A 237 -5.11 17.84 3.01
CA VAL A 237 -6.34 18.16 3.76
C VAL A 237 -6.25 17.70 5.22
N ILE A 238 -5.62 16.54 5.47
CA ILE A 238 -5.49 15.94 6.79
C ILE A 238 -4.41 16.60 7.64
N TYR A 239 -3.41 17.29 7.09
CA TYR A 239 -2.32 17.86 7.91
C TYR A 239 -2.13 19.37 7.74
N GLN A 240 -2.83 19.99 6.79
CA GLN A 240 -2.83 21.43 6.61
C GLN A 240 -3.81 22.07 7.61
N HIS A 241 -3.33 22.33 8.82
CA HIS A 241 -4.11 22.98 9.85
C HIS A 241 -3.32 24.09 10.53
N GLU A 242 -4.05 25.03 11.12
CA GLU A 242 -3.49 25.96 12.10
C GLU A 242 -3.17 25.18 13.38
N GLU A 243 -2.06 25.55 14.05
CA GLU A 243 -1.57 24.89 15.27
C GLU A 243 -2.75 24.59 16.23
N ASP A 244 -2.81 23.34 16.72
CA ASP A 244 -3.77 22.81 17.71
C ASP A 244 -5.19 22.42 17.20
N SER A 245 -5.43 22.28 15.88
CA SER A 245 -6.79 21.96 15.34
C SER A 245 -6.98 20.62 14.60
N TYR A 246 -5.96 19.75 14.56
CA TYR A 246 -5.94 18.50 13.75
C TYR A 246 -7.21 17.64 13.84
N SER A 247 -7.62 17.27 15.06
CA SER A 247 -8.79 16.42 15.28
C SER A 247 -10.10 17.09 14.86
N SER A 248 -10.23 18.41 15.10
CA SER A 248 -11.46 19.16 14.81
C SER A 248 -11.70 19.38 13.31
N GLY A 249 -10.62 19.48 12.51
CA GLY A 249 -10.69 19.70 11.07
C GLY A 249 -11.21 18.48 10.31
N VAL A 250 -10.61 17.31 10.56
CA VAL A 250 -10.98 16.05 9.90
C VAL A 250 -12.40 15.62 10.29
N ASP A 251 -12.78 15.76 11.56
CA ASP A 251 -14.13 15.44 12.04
C ASP A 251 -15.23 16.21 11.28
N ASN A 252 -14.97 17.48 10.97
CA ASN A 252 -15.91 18.29 10.20
C ASN A 252 -16.03 17.77 8.78
N PHE A 253 -14.92 17.48 8.09
CA PHE A 253 -14.95 16.90 6.74
C PHE A 253 -15.71 15.57 6.71
N VAL A 254 -15.49 14.69 7.69
CA VAL A 254 -16.20 13.41 7.81
C VAL A 254 -17.70 13.63 7.97
N LYS A 255 -18.11 14.56 8.86
CA LYS A 255 -19.52 14.89 9.06
C LYS A 255 -20.17 15.41 7.77
N PHE A 256 -19.53 16.36 7.08
CA PHE A 256 -20.05 16.93 5.84
C PHE A 256 -20.14 15.91 4.71
N LEU A 257 -19.15 15.02 4.58
CA LEU A 257 -19.07 14.09 3.45
C LEU A 257 -19.94 12.84 3.63
N LEU A 258 -20.02 12.30 4.84
CA LEU A 258 -20.61 10.97 5.09
C LEU A 258 -21.92 11.01 5.89
N LEU A 259 -22.15 12.06 6.68
CA LEU A 259 -23.28 12.10 7.63
C LEU A 259 -24.33 13.14 7.25
N GLN A 260 -23.98 14.17 6.48
CA GLN A 260 -24.89 15.24 6.08
C GLN A 260 -25.30 15.08 4.61
N PRO A 261 -26.56 14.66 4.34
CA PRO A 261 -27.07 14.63 2.98
C PRO A 261 -27.20 16.05 2.42
N ILE A 262 -26.91 16.21 1.13
CA ILE A 262 -27.10 17.48 0.43
C ILE A 262 -28.61 17.68 0.24
N ALA A 263 -29.17 18.72 0.87
CA ALA A 263 -30.58 19.03 0.73
C ALA A 263 -30.92 19.40 -0.71
N GLY A 264 -31.83 18.65 -1.35
CA GLY A 264 -32.36 18.93 -2.69
C GLY A 264 -31.86 18.03 -3.82
N ILE A 265 -31.19 16.91 -3.50
CA ILE A 265 -30.94 15.78 -4.41
C ILE A 265 -31.67 14.56 -3.86
#